data_AF-A0A1R4IGN0-F1
#
_entry.id   AF-A0A1R4IGN0-F1
#
_cell.length_a   1.000
_cell.length_b   1.000
_cell.length_c   1.000
_cell.angle_alpha   90.00
_cell.angle_beta   90.00
_cell.angle_gamma   90.00
#
_symmetry.space_group_name_H-M   'P 1'
#
loop_
_entity.id
_entity.type
_entity.pdbx_description
1 polymer ?
#
loop_
_entity_poly.entity_id
_entity_poly.type
_entity_poly.pdbx_seq_one_letter_code
_entity_poly.pdbx_strand_id
1 'polypeptide(L)'
;MNDSKKSDLTKTKRTPNLSERKKTKEWLEKNPKVYKLTEELLGFLEEYREPSFPYGWFDRTESHVFKFGRDSVGPRLSIRCNQSDCTVTITLPNDNELLDDLGFSSFLKKPEQSKLKLKFEVESKNKASYEHLIKVLSTNLITPLSAGKHIDAISEDKIDEAFDKIAESKGLNETEKDALVKIRIGQGRYRAALDDIWKGCALTGIKCRDLLRASHIKAWRDAEAHERIDPFNGLLLAAHLDALFDKGLISFDSNGFILISDLISESDLNKLSVDKSMQLKMPPETHEYMKCHREKYGFEC
;
A
#
# COMPACT_ATOMS: atom_id res chain seq x y z
N MET A 1 9.89 4.98 -50.48
CA MET A 1 9.85 6.25 -49.71
C MET A 1 8.42 6.47 -49.23
N ASN A 2 8.11 6.02 -48.03
CA ASN A 2 6.89 6.37 -47.31
C ASN A 2 7.23 6.28 -45.83
N ASP A 3 7.84 7.35 -45.32
CA ASP A 3 8.10 7.53 -43.90
C ASP A 3 6.79 7.91 -43.22
N SER A 4 6.13 6.89 -42.68
CA SER A 4 5.09 7.02 -41.68
C SER A 4 5.69 7.69 -40.43
N LYS A 5 5.54 9.00 -40.30
CA LYS A 5 5.70 9.72 -39.03
C LYS A 5 4.73 9.14 -38.01
N LYS A 6 5.18 8.12 -37.26
CA LYS A 6 4.63 7.82 -35.94
C LYS A 6 4.91 9.04 -35.08
N SER A 7 3.87 9.85 -34.84
CA SER A 7 3.91 10.89 -33.82
C SER A 7 4.16 10.20 -32.48
N ASP A 8 5.39 10.29 -32.02
CA ASP A 8 5.80 9.93 -30.68
C ASP A 8 5.02 10.85 -29.73
N LEU A 9 3.88 10.36 -29.22
CA LEU A 9 3.13 11.01 -28.16
C LEU A 9 3.98 10.90 -26.90
N THR A 10 4.93 11.84 -26.77
CA THR A 10 5.73 12.07 -25.58
C THR A 10 4.78 12.20 -24.40
N LYS A 11 4.62 11.12 -23.61
CA LYS A 11 3.85 11.15 -22.36
C LYS A 11 4.45 12.25 -21.49
N THR A 12 3.67 13.28 -21.22
CA THR A 12 4.16 14.46 -20.52
C THR A 12 4.61 14.09 -19.11
N LYS A 13 5.85 14.44 -18.77
CA LYS A 13 6.48 14.16 -17.47
C LYS A 13 5.67 14.82 -16.34
N ARG A 14 5.31 14.05 -15.31
CA ARG A 14 4.63 14.59 -14.12
C ARG A 14 5.57 15.57 -13.41
N THR A 15 5.01 16.66 -12.89
CA THR A 15 5.79 17.63 -12.13
C THR A 15 4.99 18.13 -10.94
N PRO A 16 5.57 18.14 -9.73
CA PRO A 16 4.98 18.81 -8.57
C PRO A 16 5.10 20.35 -8.69
N ASN A 17 6.02 20.84 -9.53
CA ASN A 17 6.25 22.27 -9.71
C ASN A 17 5.10 22.91 -10.52
N LEU A 18 4.23 23.66 -9.85
CA LEU A 18 3.08 24.32 -10.47
C LEU A 18 3.50 25.36 -11.54
N SER A 19 4.70 25.94 -11.43
CA SER A 19 5.21 26.89 -12.42
C SER A 19 5.46 26.26 -13.79
N GLU A 20 5.73 24.96 -13.85
CA GLU A 20 5.85 24.17 -15.08
C GLU A 20 4.47 23.86 -15.70
N ARG A 21 3.37 24.29 -15.06
CA ARG A 21 1.98 24.03 -15.46
C ARG A 21 1.17 25.32 -15.55
N LYS A 22 1.56 26.20 -16.48
CA LYS A 22 0.99 27.55 -16.70
C LYS A 22 -0.54 27.59 -16.70
N LYS A 23 -1.23 26.72 -17.45
CA LYS A 23 -2.71 26.69 -17.48
C LYS A 23 -3.35 26.34 -16.13
N THR A 24 -2.76 25.40 -15.39
CA THR A 24 -3.25 25.03 -14.06
C THR A 24 -2.98 26.14 -13.06
N LYS A 25 -1.80 26.75 -13.11
CA LYS A 25 -1.45 27.91 -12.30
C LYS A 25 -2.42 29.08 -12.52
N GLU A 26 -2.61 29.49 -13.77
CA GLU A 26 -3.53 30.58 -14.14
C GLU A 26 -4.97 30.31 -13.69
N TRP A 27 -5.44 29.07 -13.78
CA TRP A 27 -6.78 28.72 -13.32
C TRP A 27 -6.91 28.76 -11.79
N LEU A 28 -5.92 28.24 -11.06
CA LEU A 28 -5.92 28.28 -9.59
C LEU A 28 -5.82 29.73 -9.08
N GLU A 29 -4.99 30.56 -9.69
CA GLU A 29 -4.87 32.00 -9.36
C GLU A 29 -6.20 32.75 -9.56
N LYS A 30 -7.01 32.35 -10.56
CA LYS A 30 -8.37 32.88 -10.77
C LYS A 30 -9.42 32.37 -9.76
N ASN A 31 -9.11 31.31 -9.03
CA ASN A 31 -10.01 30.67 -8.06
C ASN A 31 -9.33 30.57 -6.67
N PRO A 32 -9.05 31.70 -5.99
CA PRO A 32 -8.16 31.75 -4.83
C PRO A 32 -8.63 30.87 -3.66
N LYS A 33 -9.94 30.74 -3.44
CA LYS A 33 -10.49 29.87 -2.38
C LYS A 33 -10.26 28.38 -2.68
N VAL A 34 -10.43 27.96 -3.93
CA VAL A 34 -10.16 26.59 -4.37
C VAL A 34 -8.67 26.32 -4.38
N TYR A 35 -7.85 27.31 -4.76
CA TYR A 35 -6.40 27.18 -4.71
C TYR A 35 -5.93 26.92 -3.27
N LYS A 36 -6.38 27.72 -2.31
CA LYS A 36 -6.09 27.49 -0.89
C LYS A 36 -6.49 26.07 -0.44
N LEU A 37 -7.71 25.63 -0.77
CA LEU A 37 -8.18 24.27 -0.46
C LEU A 37 -7.30 23.18 -1.10
N THR A 38 -6.81 23.43 -2.32
CA THR A 38 -5.91 22.51 -3.02
C THR A 38 -4.57 22.41 -2.30
N GLU A 39 -3.99 23.53 -1.87
CA GLU A 39 -2.73 23.55 -1.11
C GLU A 39 -2.89 22.87 0.26
N GLU A 40 -4.00 23.07 0.95
CA GLU A 40 -4.32 22.37 2.21
C GLU A 40 -4.38 20.85 2.00
N LEU A 41 -5.07 20.38 0.95
CA LEU A 41 -5.15 18.95 0.62
C LEU A 41 -3.78 18.36 0.24
N LEU A 42 -2.99 19.10 -0.54
CA LEU A 42 -1.65 18.66 -0.93
C LEU A 42 -0.70 18.62 0.26
N GLY A 43 -0.74 19.63 1.13
CA GLY A 43 0.03 19.68 2.38
C GLY A 43 -0.33 18.52 3.30
N PHE A 44 -1.63 18.25 3.49
CA PHE A 44 -2.10 17.10 4.26
C PHE A 44 -1.56 15.78 3.69
N LEU A 45 -1.67 15.54 2.38
CA LEU A 45 -1.21 14.30 1.77
C LEU A 45 0.31 14.15 1.75
N GLU A 46 1.05 15.25 1.72
CA GLU A 46 2.52 15.27 1.82
C GLU A 46 3.00 14.73 3.17
N GLU A 47 2.19 14.85 4.23
CA GLU A 47 2.50 14.26 5.53
C GLU A 47 2.57 12.72 5.48
N TYR A 48 1.90 12.11 4.51
CA TYR A 48 1.80 10.67 4.34
C TYR A 48 2.59 10.16 3.13
N ARG A 49 3.24 11.04 2.36
CA ARG A 49 3.87 10.69 1.09
C ARG A 49 5.15 9.88 1.27
N GLU A 50 5.25 8.78 0.52
CA GLU A 50 6.48 8.01 0.37
C GLU A 50 7.43 8.68 -0.64
N PRO A 51 8.67 9.06 -0.26
CA PRO A 51 9.58 9.82 -1.12
C PRO A 51 9.92 9.16 -2.47
N SER A 52 9.88 7.83 -2.53
CA SER A 52 10.29 7.01 -3.67
C SER A 52 9.26 6.93 -4.80
N PHE A 53 8.04 7.46 -4.61
CA PHE A 53 6.95 7.33 -5.57
C PHE A 53 6.68 8.63 -6.36
N PRO A 54 6.38 8.53 -7.67
CA PRO A 54 6.10 9.70 -8.50
C PRO A 54 4.74 10.33 -8.17
N TYR A 55 4.71 11.65 -8.10
CA TYR A 55 3.52 12.46 -7.84
C TYR A 55 3.56 13.76 -8.66
N GLY A 56 2.43 14.43 -8.79
CA GLY A 56 2.36 15.75 -9.43
C GLY A 56 1.17 15.95 -10.37
N TRP A 57 1.18 17.09 -11.04
CA TRP A 57 0.15 17.51 -11.98
C TRP A 57 0.19 16.71 -13.27
N PHE A 58 -0.99 16.31 -13.76
CA PHE A 58 -1.14 15.61 -15.04
C PHE A 58 -1.35 16.61 -16.19
N ASP A 59 -0.91 16.23 -17.39
CA ASP A 59 -1.12 17.03 -18.58
C ASP A 59 -2.46 16.68 -19.24
N ARG A 60 -3.44 17.57 -19.09
CA ARG A 60 -4.66 17.57 -19.89
C ARG A 60 -4.94 18.99 -20.33
N THR A 61 -5.45 19.14 -21.54
CA THR A 61 -5.83 20.42 -22.13
C THR A 61 -6.80 21.22 -21.25
N GLU A 62 -7.61 20.53 -20.42
CA GLU A 62 -8.76 21.10 -19.70
C GLU A 62 -8.95 20.54 -18.26
N SER A 63 -7.98 19.82 -17.67
CA SER A 63 -8.20 19.15 -16.37
C SER A 63 -7.09 19.37 -15.35
N HIS A 64 -7.44 20.02 -14.24
CA HIS A 64 -6.56 20.31 -13.09
C HIS A 64 -6.51 19.10 -12.14
N VAL A 65 -5.82 18.04 -12.58
CA VAL A 65 -5.72 16.79 -11.81
C VAL A 65 -4.32 16.63 -11.23
N PHE A 66 -4.25 16.52 -9.91
CA PHE A 66 -3.07 16.10 -9.17
C PHE A 66 -3.15 14.60 -8.87
N LYS A 67 -2.05 13.85 -9.00
CA LYS A 67 -2.04 12.40 -8.72
C LYS A 67 -0.88 11.99 -7.84
N PHE A 68 -1.15 10.98 -7.01
CA PHE A 68 -0.16 10.19 -6.28
C PHE A 68 -0.17 8.75 -6.83
N GLY A 69 0.99 8.19 -7.22
CA GLY A 69 1.14 6.80 -7.69
C GLY A 69 1.20 6.58 -9.21
N ARG A 70 1.64 5.40 -9.69
CA ARG A 70 1.99 5.10 -11.11
C ARG A 70 0.82 5.21 -12.10
N ASP A 71 1.13 5.27 -13.40
CA ASP A 71 0.16 5.47 -14.50
C ASP A 71 -0.66 4.23 -14.87
N SER A 72 -0.31 3.06 -14.34
CA SER A 72 -0.89 1.75 -14.69
C SER A 72 -1.35 0.99 -13.45
N VAL A 73 -2.60 0.51 -13.49
CA VAL A 73 -3.30 -0.49 -12.66
C VAL A 73 -2.86 -0.62 -11.18
N GLY A 74 -3.75 -0.27 -10.25
CA GLY A 74 -3.56 -0.46 -8.80
C GLY A 74 -4.21 0.64 -7.95
N PRO A 75 -4.15 0.53 -6.61
CA PRO A 75 -4.64 1.55 -5.70
C PRO A 75 -3.93 2.89 -5.90
N ARG A 76 -4.69 3.98 -5.95
CA ARG A 76 -4.15 5.33 -6.22
C ARG A 76 -5.07 6.42 -5.71
N LEU A 77 -4.50 7.60 -5.51
CA LEU A 77 -5.23 8.80 -5.12
C LEU A 77 -5.06 9.90 -6.17
N SER A 78 -6.16 10.55 -6.55
CA SER A 78 -6.15 11.73 -7.41
C SER A 78 -7.03 12.84 -6.87
N ILE A 79 -6.56 14.07 -6.95
CA ILE A 79 -7.31 15.28 -6.63
C ILE A 79 -7.75 15.93 -7.94
N ARG A 80 -9.02 16.27 -8.05
CA ARG A 80 -9.56 17.09 -9.13
C ARG A 80 -10.31 18.26 -8.52
N CYS A 81 -9.98 19.48 -8.92
CA CYS A 81 -10.68 20.67 -8.43
C CYS A 81 -11.60 21.27 -9.51
N ASN A 82 -12.74 21.78 -9.05
CA ASN A 82 -13.76 22.53 -9.77
C ASN A 82 -13.90 23.93 -9.13
N GLN A 83 -14.79 24.77 -9.65
CA GLN A 83 -14.94 26.16 -9.20
C GLN A 83 -15.30 26.33 -7.71
N SER A 84 -15.91 25.33 -7.08
CA SER A 84 -16.39 25.39 -5.68
C SER A 84 -15.91 24.26 -4.79
N ASP A 85 -15.20 23.28 -5.33
CA ASP A 85 -14.80 22.08 -4.59
C ASP A 85 -13.55 21.41 -5.16
N CYS A 86 -12.95 20.54 -4.34
CA CYS A 86 -11.99 19.54 -4.78
C CYS A 86 -12.50 18.15 -4.44
N THR A 87 -12.41 17.23 -5.40
CA THR A 87 -12.76 15.82 -5.23
C THR A 87 -11.49 14.99 -5.15
N VAL A 88 -11.30 14.30 -4.02
CA VAL A 88 -10.29 13.27 -3.85
C VAL A 88 -10.91 11.93 -4.26
N THR A 89 -10.37 11.33 -5.30
CA THR A 89 -10.78 9.99 -5.77
C THR A 89 -9.71 8.98 -5.41
N ILE A 90 -10.10 7.97 -4.65
CA ILE A 90 -9.28 6.83 -4.26
C ILE A 90 -9.75 5.64 -5.08
N THR A 91 -8.85 5.05 -5.86
CA THR A 91 -9.11 3.75 -6.51
C THR A 91 -8.72 2.66 -5.53
N LEU A 92 -9.64 1.75 -5.22
CA LEU A 92 -9.45 0.64 -4.28
C LEU A 92 -9.23 -0.68 -5.05
N PRO A 93 -8.67 -1.72 -4.42
CA PRO A 93 -8.62 -3.07 -4.98
C PRO A 93 -10.03 -3.57 -5.33
N ASN A 94 -10.13 -4.43 -6.35
CA ASN A 94 -11.38 -5.08 -6.71
C ASN A 94 -11.55 -6.37 -5.89
N ASP A 95 -11.69 -6.21 -4.57
CA ASP A 95 -11.76 -7.31 -3.59
C ASP A 95 -12.73 -6.90 -2.47
N ASN A 96 -13.98 -7.35 -2.56
CA ASN A 96 -15.04 -6.93 -1.65
C ASN A 96 -14.84 -7.47 -0.23
N GLU A 97 -14.29 -8.67 -0.09
CA GLU A 97 -14.03 -9.29 1.22
C GLU A 97 -12.93 -8.53 1.97
N LEU A 98 -11.83 -8.18 1.27
CA LEU A 98 -10.79 -7.31 1.82
C LEU A 98 -11.35 -5.92 2.22
N LEU A 99 -12.25 -5.37 1.42
CA LEU A 99 -12.86 -4.08 1.71
C LEU A 99 -13.80 -4.15 2.91
N ASP A 100 -14.53 -5.24 3.08
CA ASP A 100 -15.40 -5.47 4.22
C ASP A 100 -14.59 -5.67 5.50
N ASP A 101 -13.51 -6.44 5.45
CA ASP A 101 -12.57 -6.66 6.57
C ASP A 101 -11.88 -5.37 7.03
N LEU A 102 -11.54 -4.49 6.10
CA LEU A 102 -11.00 -3.16 6.41
C LEU A 102 -12.09 -2.15 6.80
N GLY A 103 -13.34 -2.63 6.88
CA GLY A 103 -14.51 -1.86 7.26
C GLY A 103 -14.84 -0.76 6.27
N PHE A 104 -14.55 -0.92 4.97
CA PHE A 104 -14.95 -0.01 3.89
C PHE A 104 -16.34 -0.31 3.35
N SER A 105 -16.94 -1.45 3.69
CA SER A 105 -18.30 -1.88 3.33
C SER A 105 -19.36 -0.79 3.57
N SER A 106 -19.29 -0.12 4.73
CA SER A 106 -20.20 0.97 5.12
C SER A 106 -19.89 2.32 4.47
N PHE A 107 -18.72 2.46 3.82
CA PHE A 107 -18.22 3.69 3.21
C PHE A 107 -18.47 3.73 1.69
N LEU A 108 -18.66 2.56 1.08
CA LEU A 108 -18.94 2.44 -0.35
C LEU A 108 -20.45 2.52 -0.59
N LYS A 109 -20.86 3.52 -1.37
CA LYS A 109 -22.28 3.71 -1.72
C LYS A 109 -22.87 2.55 -2.53
N LYS A 110 -22.03 1.71 -3.14
CA LYS A 110 -22.40 0.49 -3.88
C LYS A 110 -21.27 -0.56 -3.80
N PRO A 111 -21.59 -1.86 -3.65
CA PRO A 111 -20.62 -2.96 -3.56
C PRO A 111 -19.79 -3.21 -4.84
N GLU A 112 -20.16 -2.61 -5.98
CA GLU A 112 -19.42 -2.71 -7.25
C GLU A 112 -18.42 -1.56 -7.49
N GLN A 113 -18.30 -0.59 -6.57
CA GLN A 113 -17.47 0.59 -6.81
C GLN A 113 -16.03 0.43 -6.31
N SER A 114 -15.13 0.15 -7.25
CA SER A 114 -13.66 0.23 -7.08
C SER A 114 -13.11 1.66 -6.82
N LYS A 115 -13.98 2.64 -6.50
CA LYS A 115 -13.60 4.04 -6.30
C LYS A 115 -14.38 4.72 -5.18
N LEU A 116 -13.66 5.14 -4.14
CA LEU A 116 -14.15 6.05 -3.12
C LEU A 116 -13.94 7.51 -3.58
N LYS A 117 -14.99 8.34 -3.47
CA LYS A 117 -14.93 9.77 -3.81
C LYS A 117 -15.26 10.60 -2.59
N LEU A 118 -14.30 11.42 -2.17
CA LEU A 118 -14.42 12.34 -1.05
C LEU A 118 -14.48 13.76 -1.60
N LYS A 119 -15.56 14.47 -1.28
CA LYS A 119 -15.77 15.85 -1.72
C LYS A 119 -15.30 16.81 -0.62
N PHE A 120 -14.53 17.81 -1.00
CA PHE A 120 -14.07 18.89 -0.15
C PHE A 120 -14.62 20.19 -0.70
N GLU A 121 -15.50 20.81 0.05
CA GLU A 121 -16.14 22.07 -0.35
C GLU A 121 -15.36 23.25 0.22
N VAL A 122 -15.28 24.32 -0.56
CA VAL A 122 -14.72 25.59 -0.11
C VAL A 122 -15.53 26.09 1.09
N GLU A 123 -14.85 26.64 2.09
CA GLU A 123 -15.45 27.23 3.32
C GLU A 123 -16.20 26.24 4.25
N SER A 124 -16.19 24.94 3.90
CA SER A 124 -16.67 23.86 4.76
C SER A 124 -15.54 23.25 5.60
N LYS A 125 -15.88 22.77 6.81
CA LYS A 125 -14.90 22.10 7.69
C LYS A 125 -14.44 20.73 7.17
N ASN A 126 -15.15 20.12 6.21
CA ASN A 126 -14.82 18.85 5.55
C ASN A 126 -14.42 17.69 6.49
N LYS A 127 -14.89 17.71 7.76
CA LYS A 127 -14.46 16.79 8.83
C LYS A 127 -14.63 15.32 8.43
N ALA A 128 -15.81 14.94 7.98
CA ALA A 128 -16.11 13.57 7.54
C ALA A 128 -15.24 13.12 6.36
N SER A 129 -14.97 14.02 5.40
CA SER A 129 -14.10 13.72 4.25
C SER A 129 -12.65 13.47 4.70
N TYR A 130 -12.14 14.23 5.67
CA TYR A 130 -10.82 13.98 6.26
C TYR A 130 -10.78 12.69 7.10
N GLU A 131 -11.82 12.38 7.86
CA GLU A 131 -11.92 11.13 8.64
C GLU A 131 -11.88 9.91 7.72
N HIS A 132 -12.62 9.94 6.61
CA HIS A 132 -12.56 8.88 5.60
C HIS A 132 -11.20 8.78 4.93
N LEU A 133 -10.55 9.91 4.66
CA LEU A 133 -9.22 9.93 4.08
C LEU A 133 -8.18 9.31 5.02
N ILE A 134 -8.21 9.66 6.31
CA ILE A 134 -7.33 9.08 7.34
C ILE A 134 -7.56 7.58 7.47
N LYS A 135 -8.82 7.12 7.49
CA LYS A 135 -9.14 5.69 7.54
C LYS A 135 -8.46 4.95 6.39
N VAL A 136 -8.58 5.46 5.17
CA VAL A 136 -7.93 4.84 4.00
C VAL A 136 -6.41 4.85 4.13
N LEU A 137 -5.81 5.99 4.50
CA LEU A 137 -4.36 6.10 4.66
C LEU A 137 -3.82 5.16 5.74
N SER A 138 -4.58 4.94 6.81
CA SER A 138 -4.21 4.03 7.91
C SER A 138 -4.16 2.55 7.52
N THR A 139 -4.82 2.16 6.43
CA THR A 139 -4.78 0.78 5.91
C THR A 139 -3.55 0.47 5.06
N ASN A 140 -2.76 1.48 4.72
CA ASN A 140 -1.61 1.38 3.80
C ASN A 140 -1.98 0.79 2.41
N LEU A 141 -3.27 0.75 2.05
CA LEU A 141 -3.73 0.25 0.74
C LEU A 141 -3.20 1.08 -0.43
N ILE A 142 -2.91 2.37 -0.19
CA ILE A 142 -2.40 3.29 -1.21
C ILE A 142 -0.88 3.37 -1.04
N THR A 143 -0.13 2.48 -1.67
CA THR A 143 1.34 2.40 -1.54
C THR A 143 2.10 3.74 -1.65
N PRO A 144 1.70 4.73 -2.47
CA PRO A 144 2.33 6.06 -2.51
C PRO A 144 2.10 6.94 -1.26
N LEU A 145 1.19 6.55 -0.37
CA LEU A 145 0.75 7.30 0.81
C LEU A 145 0.60 6.35 2.01
N SER A 146 1.52 6.41 2.98
CA SER A 146 1.57 5.55 4.16
C SER A 146 1.47 6.37 5.44
N ALA A 147 0.70 5.88 6.41
CA ALA A 147 0.64 6.50 7.74
C ALA A 147 1.92 6.29 8.57
N GLY A 148 2.79 5.37 8.16
CA GLY A 148 4.02 5.01 8.85
C GLY A 148 5.27 5.68 8.28
N LYS A 149 5.40 7.01 8.42
CA LYS A 149 6.71 7.66 8.18
C LYS A 149 7.75 7.02 9.09
N HIS A 150 8.70 6.34 8.47
CA HIS A 150 9.87 5.69 9.04
C HIS A 150 9.59 4.93 10.35
N ILE A 151 9.52 3.60 10.23
CA ILE A 151 9.88 2.71 11.32
C ILE A 151 11.33 3.07 11.67
N ASP A 152 11.51 3.99 12.63
CA ASP A 152 12.55 4.01 13.66
C ASP A 152 12.43 5.31 14.50
N ALA A 153 12.32 5.13 15.82
CA ALA A 153 12.52 6.12 16.89
C ALA A 153 11.42 7.15 17.22
N ILE A 154 10.20 6.71 17.58
CA ILE A 154 9.33 7.50 18.48
C ILE A 154 8.96 6.60 19.66
N SER A 155 9.26 7.04 20.89
CA SER A 155 8.89 6.34 22.12
C SER A 155 7.37 6.31 22.29
N GLU A 156 6.83 5.19 22.77
CA GLU A 156 5.40 4.93 22.95
C GLU A 156 4.69 6.10 23.66
N ASP A 157 5.31 6.69 24.68
CA ASP A 157 4.77 7.82 25.45
C ASP A 157 4.49 9.10 24.62
N LYS A 158 5.26 9.34 23.55
CA LYS A 158 5.08 10.53 22.68
C LYS A 158 3.98 10.34 21.64
N ILE A 159 3.70 9.07 21.32
CA ILE A 159 2.60 8.70 20.45
C ILE A 159 1.31 8.88 21.24
N ASP A 160 1.24 8.38 22.47
CA ASP A 160 0.08 8.51 23.34
C ASP A 160 -0.27 9.99 23.64
N GLU A 161 0.72 10.85 23.95
CA GLU A 161 0.47 12.29 24.13
C GLU A 161 -0.05 13.02 22.89
N ALA A 162 0.37 12.62 21.69
CA ALA A 162 -0.10 13.22 20.44
C ALA A 162 -1.50 12.73 20.08
N PHE A 163 -1.82 11.48 20.41
CA PHE A 163 -3.13 10.87 20.19
C PHE A 163 -4.18 11.34 21.20
N ASP A 164 -3.83 11.52 22.48
CA ASP A 164 -4.74 12.06 23.50
C ASP A 164 -5.20 13.48 23.15
N LYS A 165 -4.28 14.31 22.68
CA LYS A 165 -4.60 15.67 22.19
C LYS A 165 -5.53 15.68 20.97
N ILE A 166 -5.44 14.68 20.10
CA ILE A 166 -6.30 14.56 18.91
C ILE A 166 -7.65 13.95 19.28
N ALA A 167 -7.67 12.99 20.22
CA ALA A 167 -8.87 12.30 20.71
C ALA A 167 -9.79 13.23 21.51
N GLU A 168 -9.23 14.05 22.40
CA GLU A 168 -9.97 15.09 23.12
C GLU A 168 -10.60 16.12 22.16
N SER A 169 -9.93 16.43 21.06
CA SER A 169 -10.44 17.39 20.06
C SER A 169 -11.60 16.87 19.20
N LYS A 170 -11.81 15.54 19.13
CA LYS A 170 -12.72 14.92 18.14
C LYS A 170 -13.85 14.06 18.71
N GLY A 171 -13.84 13.68 19.99
CA GLY A 171 -14.96 12.97 20.62
C GLY A 171 -15.22 11.56 20.09
N LEU A 172 -14.15 10.82 19.76
CA LEU A 172 -14.22 9.41 19.34
C LEU A 172 -14.52 8.49 20.54
N ASN A 173 -15.26 7.41 20.32
CA ASN A 173 -15.54 6.42 21.38
C ASN A 173 -14.38 5.42 21.57
N GLU A 174 -14.31 4.77 22.73
CA GLU A 174 -13.16 3.91 23.08
C GLU A 174 -12.95 2.73 22.13
N THR A 175 -14.03 2.13 21.62
CA THR A 175 -13.96 0.99 20.71
C THR A 175 -13.33 1.34 19.35
N GLU A 176 -13.66 2.53 18.84
CA GLU A 176 -13.09 3.05 17.58
C GLU A 176 -11.61 3.42 17.73
N LYS A 177 -11.21 3.91 18.90
CA LYS A 177 -9.80 4.14 19.26
C LYS A 177 -9.03 2.82 19.27
N ASP A 178 -9.59 1.79 19.89
CA ASP A 178 -8.93 0.49 20.08
C ASP A 178 -8.69 -0.30 18.79
N ALA A 179 -9.65 -0.30 17.86
CA ALA A 179 -9.57 -1.10 16.64
C ALA A 179 -8.53 -0.56 15.63
N LEU A 180 -8.45 0.76 15.47
CA LEU A 180 -7.49 1.42 14.56
C LEU A 180 -6.05 1.33 15.08
N VAL A 181 -5.89 1.40 16.41
CA VAL A 181 -4.61 1.19 17.09
C VAL A 181 -4.14 -0.26 16.88
N LYS A 182 -5.00 -1.26 17.07
CA LYS A 182 -4.64 -2.69 16.91
C LYS A 182 -4.23 -3.08 15.50
N ILE A 183 -4.86 -2.55 14.45
CA ILE A 183 -4.51 -2.89 13.05
C ILE A 183 -3.14 -2.31 12.64
N ARG A 184 -2.90 -1.05 12.98
CA ARG A 184 -1.64 -0.34 12.67
C ARG A 184 -0.46 -0.87 13.48
N ILE A 185 -0.70 -1.09 14.78
CA ILE A 185 0.27 -1.76 15.65
C ILE A 185 0.51 -3.19 15.16
N GLY A 186 -0.52 -3.90 14.73
CA GLY A 186 -0.43 -5.29 14.24
C GLY A 186 0.49 -5.43 13.03
N GLN A 187 0.39 -4.57 12.01
CA GLN A 187 1.26 -4.65 10.82
C GLN A 187 2.71 -4.21 11.10
N GLY A 188 2.90 -3.17 11.92
CA GLY A 188 4.24 -2.74 12.35
C GLY A 188 4.92 -3.78 13.24
N ARG A 189 4.19 -4.34 14.23
CA ARG A 189 4.65 -5.42 15.11
C ARG A 189 4.90 -6.70 14.34
N TYR A 190 4.06 -7.05 13.36
CA TYR A 190 4.26 -8.22 12.51
C TYR A 190 5.58 -8.11 11.74
N ARG A 191 5.84 -6.97 11.07
CA ARG A 191 7.13 -6.78 10.39
C ARG A 191 8.32 -6.79 11.35
N ALA A 192 8.20 -6.11 12.48
CA ALA A 192 9.27 -6.07 13.48
C ALA A 192 9.57 -7.48 14.05
N ALA A 193 8.53 -8.28 14.32
CA ALA A 193 8.67 -9.65 14.77
C ALA A 193 9.33 -10.54 13.69
N LEU A 194 9.00 -10.36 12.41
CA LEU A 194 9.70 -11.05 11.32
C LEU A 194 11.16 -10.63 11.19
N ASP A 195 11.47 -9.34 11.34
CA ASP A 195 12.84 -8.85 11.38
C ASP A 195 13.61 -9.50 12.55
N ASP A 196 12.95 -9.77 13.69
CA ASP A 196 13.53 -10.43 14.86
C ASP A 196 13.73 -11.95 14.67
N ILE A 197 12.75 -12.65 14.11
CA ILE A 197 12.82 -14.09 13.84
C ILE A 197 13.86 -14.41 12.77
N TRP A 198 13.82 -13.70 11.64
CA TRP A 198 14.58 -14.07 10.45
C TRP A 198 15.94 -13.36 10.34
N LYS A 199 16.11 -12.18 10.96
CA LYS A 199 17.35 -11.38 10.95
C LYS A 199 17.90 -11.02 9.55
N GLY A 200 17.08 -11.15 8.51
CA GLY A 200 17.41 -11.01 7.10
C GLY A 200 16.51 -11.89 6.23
N CYS A 201 16.78 -11.95 4.93
CA CYS A 201 16.05 -12.87 4.07
C CYS A 201 16.21 -14.32 4.57
N ALA A 202 15.10 -15.00 4.77
CA ALA A 202 15.03 -16.36 5.30
C ALA A 202 15.79 -17.40 4.46
N LEU A 203 16.01 -17.13 3.17
CA LEU A 203 16.76 -17.99 2.26
C LEU A 203 18.17 -17.46 1.92
N THR A 204 18.26 -16.19 1.53
CA THR A 204 19.51 -15.64 0.98
C THR A 204 20.36 -14.93 2.04
N GLY A 205 19.81 -14.65 3.22
CA GLY A 205 20.46 -13.87 4.26
C GLY A 205 20.64 -12.39 3.94
N ILE A 206 20.08 -11.88 2.83
CA ILE A 206 20.12 -10.44 2.48
C ILE A 206 19.55 -9.63 3.66
N LYS A 207 20.33 -8.66 4.15
CA LYS A 207 19.95 -7.81 5.30
C LYS A 207 19.43 -6.43 4.91
N CYS A 208 19.58 -6.04 3.65
CA CYS A 208 19.08 -4.75 3.17
C CYS A 208 17.55 -4.74 3.21
N ARG A 209 17.00 -4.11 4.24
CA ARG A 209 15.56 -4.16 4.57
C ARG A 209 14.66 -3.73 3.41
N ASP A 210 15.10 -2.76 2.60
CA ASP A 210 14.37 -2.24 1.44
C ASP A 210 14.17 -3.28 0.32
N LEU A 211 15.00 -4.33 0.30
CA LEU A 211 14.89 -5.45 -0.63
C LEU A 211 14.00 -6.58 -0.09
N LEU A 212 13.56 -6.48 1.17
CA LEU A 212 12.87 -7.54 1.89
C LEU A 212 11.37 -7.27 2.04
N ARG A 213 10.57 -8.28 1.74
CA ARG A 213 9.12 -8.31 1.90
C ARG A 213 8.75 -9.21 3.07
N ALA A 214 7.75 -8.78 3.84
CA ALA A 214 7.10 -9.63 4.83
C ALA A 214 5.98 -10.38 4.10
N SER A 215 6.30 -11.58 3.64
CA SER A 215 5.40 -12.44 2.87
C SER A 215 4.61 -13.31 3.83
N HIS A 216 3.29 -13.36 3.68
CA HIS A 216 2.43 -14.28 4.44
C HIS A 216 2.50 -15.67 3.83
N ILE A 217 2.60 -16.70 4.67
CA ILE A 217 2.66 -18.10 4.22
C ILE A 217 1.26 -18.58 3.83
N LYS A 218 0.34 -18.55 4.78
CA LYS A 218 -1.10 -18.59 4.51
C LYS A 218 -1.51 -17.19 4.11
N ALA A 219 -1.82 -17.03 2.83
CA ALA A 219 -2.15 -15.74 2.24
C ALA A 219 -3.18 -14.99 3.08
N TRP A 220 -3.01 -13.67 3.21
CA TRP A 220 -3.86 -12.81 4.06
C TRP A 220 -5.36 -13.06 3.88
N ARG A 221 -5.81 -13.26 2.64
CA ARG A 221 -7.22 -13.52 2.29
C ARG A 221 -7.75 -14.80 2.92
N ASP A 222 -6.92 -15.83 2.99
CA ASP A 222 -7.31 -17.15 3.50
C ASP A 222 -7.06 -17.30 5.01
N ALA A 223 -6.43 -16.29 5.63
CA ALA A 223 -6.02 -16.30 7.03
C ALA A 223 -7.08 -15.68 7.95
N GLU A 224 -7.31 -16.31 9.09
CA GLU A 224 -8.09 -15.84 10.22
C GLU A 224 -7.45 -14.60 10.88
N ALA A 225 -8.25 -13.84 11.63
CA ALA A 225 -7.80 -12.58 12.24
C ALA A 225 -6.54 -12.72 13.10
N HIS A 226 -6.38 -13.83 13.83
CA HIS A 226 -5.19 -14.10 14.65
C HIS A 226 -3.99 -14.54 13.81
N GLU A 227 -4.19 -15.31 12.73
CA GLU A 227 -3.14 -15.78 11.82
C GLU A 227 -2.53 -14.63 10.99
N ARG A 228 -3.30 -13.55 10.75
CA ARG A 228 -2.84 -12.36 10.00
C ARG A 228 -1.74 -11.57 10.71
N ILE A 229 -1.73 -11.62 12.03
CA ILE A 229 -0.75 -10.92 12.89
C ILE A 229 0.25 -11.88 13.55
N ASP A 230 0.08 -13.19 13.34
CA ASP A 230 0.98 -14.21 13.86
C ASP A 230 2.30 -14.19 13.08
N PRO A 231 3.44 -13.86 13.71
CA PRO A 231 4.72 -13.80 13.03
C PRO A 231 5.20 -15.15 12.48
N PHE A 232 4.66 -16.29 12.96
CA PHE A 232 4.98 -17.60 12.41
C PHE A 232 4.25 -17.92 11.10
N ASN A 233 3.23 -17.13 10.75
CA ASN A 233 2.60 -17.09 9.42
C ASN A 233 3.33 -16.16 8.45
N GLY A 234 4.62 -15.92 8.65
CA GLY A 234 5.37 -14.96 7.85
C GLY A 234 6.80 -15.37 7.55
N LEU A 235 7.23 -15.05 6.33
CA LEU A 235 8.61 -15.14 5.88
C LEU A 235 9.14 -13.76 5.55
N LEU A 236 10.40 -13.53 5.91
CA LEU A 236 11.14 -12.37 5.41
C LEU A 236 11.87 -12.77 4.13
N LEU A 237 11.38 -12.35 2.96
CA LEU A 237 11.91 -12.79 1.66
C LEU A 237 12.44 -11.63 0.84
N ALA A 238 13.49 -11.88 0.04
CA ALA A 238 13.89 -10.92 -0.98
C ALA A 238 12.78 -10.78 -2.03
N ALA A 239 12.59 -9.60 -2.61
CA ALA A 239 11.43 -9.29 -3.46
C ALA A 239 11.18 -10.25 -4.62
N HIS A 240 12.22 -10.89 -5.16
CA HIS A 240 12.10 -11.90 -6.22
C HIS A 240 11.62 -13.24 -5.67
N LEU A 241 12.09 -13.67 -4.48
CA LEU A 241 11.66 -14.89 -3.80
C LEU A 241 10.23 -14.77 -3.28
N ASP A 242 9.88 -13.61 -2.72
CA ASP A 242 8.50 -13.23 -2.36
C ASP A 242 7.56 -13.41 -3.55
N ALA A 243 7.91 -12.85 -4.72
CA ALA A 243 7.09 -12.97 -5.91
C ALA A 243 6.98 -14.41 -6.46
N LEU A 244 8.00 -15.26 -6.27
CA LEU A 244 7.94 -16.68 -6.64
C LEU A 244 7.04 -17.45 -5.68
N PHE A 245 7.19 -17.21 -4.38
CA PHE A 245 6.47 -17.88 -3.31
C PHE A 245 4.98 -17.52 -3.34
N ASP A 246 4.64 -16.22 -3.38
CA ASP A 246 3.26 -15.74 -3.44
C ASP A 246 2.47 -16.27 -4.65
N LYS A 247 3.17 -16.63 -5.73
CA LYS A 247 2.58 -17.18 -6.96
C LYS A 247 2.56 -18.71 -7.01
N GLY A 248 3.05 -19.39 -5.96
CA GLY A 248 3.16 -20.84 -5.94
C GLY A 248 4.18 -21.40 -6.94
N LEU A 249 5.16 -20.60 -7.37
CA LEU A 249 6.26 -21.09 -8.22
C LEU A 249 7.33 -21.80 -7.39
N ILE A 250 7.43 -21.46 -6.10
CA ILE A 250 8.22 -22.18 -5.10
C ILE A 250 7.41 -22.41 -3.82
N SER A 251 7.76 -23.43 -3.05
CA SER A 251 7.27 -23.70 -1.70
C SER A 251 8.38 -24.38 -0.88
N PHE A 252 8.08 -24.89 0.31
CA PHE A 252 9.04 -25.64 1.13
C PHE A 252 8.43 -26.92 1.69
N ASP A 253 9.22 -28.00 1.69
CA ASP A 253 8.83 -29.27 2.30
C ASP A 253 8.87 -29.21 3.85
N SER A 254 8.51 -30.30 4.52
CA SER A 254 8.52 -30.37 5.99
C SER A 254 9.91 -30.23 6.61
N ASN A 255 10.98 -30.44 5.84
CA ASN A 255 12.38 -30.26 6.28
C ASN A 255 12.92 -28.88 5.88
N GLY A 256 12.08 -28.02 5.26
CA GLY A 256 12.43 -26.70 4.78
C GLY A 256 13.14 -26.66 3.43
N PHE A 257 13.33 -27.79 2.74
CA PHE A 257 13.92 -27.76 1.39
C PHE A 257 12.96 -27.15 0.39
N ILE A 258 13.51 -26.35 -0.53
CA ILE A 258 12.70 -25.69 -1.56
C ILE A 258 12.06 -26.71 -2.49
N LEU A 259 10.77 -26.52 -2.74
CA LEU A 259 9.99 -27.18 -3.77
C LEU A 259 9.82 -26.21 -4.92
N ILE A 260 10.04 -26.65 -6.16
CA ILE A 260 10.02 -25.79 -7.35
C ILE A 260 8.95 -26.31 -8.30
N SER A 261 8.07 -25.43 -8.76
CA SER A 261 7.01 -25.74 -9.71
C SER A 261 7.58 -25.95 -11.12
N ASP A 262 7.00 -26.89 -11.88
CA ASP A 262 7.33 -27.09 -13.30
C ASP A 262 6.92 -25.89 -14.19
N LEU A 263 6.18 -24.92 -13.63
CA LEU A 263 5.74 -23.71 -14.33
C LEU A 263 6.86 -22.68 -14.55
N ILE A 264 8.02 -22.81 -13.89
CA ILE A 264 9.17 -21.92 -14.07
C ILE A 264 10.34 -22.65 -14.73
N SER A 265 10.94 -22.00 -15.74
CA SER A 265 12.05 -22.59 -16.49
C SER A 265 13.34 -22.61 -15.68
N GLU A 266 14.18 -23.63 -15.90
CA GLU A 266 15.52 -23.70 -15.31
C GLU A 266 16.39 -22.49 -15.69
N SER A 267 16.23 -21.95 -16.89
CA SER A 267 16.93 -20.72 -17.31
C SER A 267 16.58 -19.52 -16.44
N ASP A 268 15.31 -19.36 -16.05
CA ASP A 268 14.87 -18.25 -15.21
C ASP A 268 15.25 -18.46 -13.75
N LEU A 269 15.17 -19.70 -13.24
CA LEU A 269 15.70 -20.06 -11.92
C LEU A 269 17.18 -19.70 -11.78
N ASN A 270 17.99 -20.02 -12.80
CA ASN A 270 19.41 -19.67 -12.83
C ASN A 270 19.65 -18.16 -12.81
N LYS A 271 18.85 -17.36 -13.53
CA LYS A 271 18.95 -15.88 -13.50
C LYS A 271 18.52 -15.28 -12.17
N LEU A 272 17.63 -15.96 -11.47
CA LEU A 272 17.15 -15.59 -10.14
C LEU A 272 18.01 -16.17 -9.02
N SER A 273 19.05 -16.93 -9.36
CA SER A 273 19.91 -17.66 -8.43
C SER A 273 19.11 -18.54 -7.47
N VAL A 274 18.08 -19.23 -7.95
CA VAL A 274 17.25 -20.17 -7.18
C VAL A 274 17.60 -21.59 -7.58
N ASP A 275 17.96 -22.43 -6.60
CA ASP A 275 18.33 -23.82 -6.84
C ASP A 275 17.80 -24.75 -5.75
N LYS A 276 17.76 -26.06 -6.04
CA LYS A 276 17.16 -27.08 -5.17
C LYS A 276 17.88 -27.32 -3.85
N SER A 277 19.09 -26.77 -3.66
CA SER A 277 19.82 -26.86 -2.39
C SER A 277 19.36 -25.82 -1.36
N MET A 278 18.55 -24.83 -1.76
CA MET A 278 18.02 -23.84 -0.84
C MET A 278 17.15 -24.47 0.23
N GLN A 279 17.40 -24.07 1.47
CA GLN A 279 16.70 -24.57 2.64
C GLN A 279 16.28 -23.42 3.56
N LEU A 280 15.00 -23.41 3.90
CA LEU A 280 14.40 -22.56 4.91
C LEU A 280 14.62 -23.18 6.30
N LYS A 281 15.17 -22.42 7.25
CA LYS A 281 15.19 -22.81 8.66
C LYS A 281 13.82 -22.56 9.29
N MET A 282 12.90 -23.48 9.07
CA MET A 282 11.49 -23.32 9.42
C MET A 282 11.24 -23.55 10.93
N PRO A 283 10.68 -22.56 11.66
CA PRO A 283 10.19 -22.77 13.03
C PRO A 283 9.06 -23.82 13.09
N PRO A 284 8.93 -24.59 14.18
CA PRO A 284 7.85 -25.56 14.36
C PRO A 284 6.45 -24.99 14.10
N GLU A 285 6.18 -23.79 14.61
CA GLU A 285 4.90 -23.08 14.50
C GLU A 285 4.55 -22.72 13.04
N THR A 286 5.56 -22.57 12.18
CA THR A 286 5.39 -22.25 10.76
C THR A 286 4.95 -23.45 9.91
N HIS A 287 5.10 -24.69 10.41
CA HIS A 287 4.89 -25.90 9.61
C HIS A 287 3.45 -26.03 9.12
N GLU A 288 2.45 -25.70 9.95
CA GLU A 288 1.04 -25.83 9.58
C GLU A 288 0.65 -24.84 8.48
N TYR A 289 1.14 -23.59 8.57
CA TYR A 289 0.96 -22.60 7.51
C TYR A 289 1.63 -23.06 6.21
N MET A 290 2.84 -23.60 6.30
CA MET A 290 3.58 -24.08 5.12
C MET A 290 2.88 -25.27 4.45
N LYS A 291 2.25 -26.15 5.25
CA LYS A 291 1.39 -27.22 4.76
C LYS A 291 0.21 -26.65 3.96
N CYS A 292 -0.51 -25.69 4.53
CA CYS A 292 -1.61 -25.00 3.82
C CYS A 292 -1.13 -24.38 2.50
N HIS A 293 0.07 -23.78 2.47
CA HIS A 293 0.64 -23.21 1.25
C HIS A 293 0.92 -24.29 0.18
N ARG A 294 1.50 -25.44 0.57
CA ARG A 294 1.72 -26.56 -0.35
C ARG A 294 0.41 -27.14 -0.90
N GLU A 295 -0.58 -27.34 -0.03
CA GLU A 295 -1.91 -27.85 -0.43
C GLU A 295 -2.56 -26.90 -1.44
N LYS A 296 -2.53 -25.58 -1.17
CA LYS A 296 -3.10 -24.56 -2.05
C LYS A 296 -2.49 -24.54 -3.45
N TYR A 297 -1.18 -24.73 -3.56
CA TYR A 297 -0.45 -24.64 -4.83
C TYR A 297 -0.10 -25.99 -5.45
N GLY A 298 -0.59 -27.10 -4.89
CA GLY A 298 -0.43 -28.43 -5.47
C GLY A 298 0.99 -28.99 -5.37
N PHE A 299 1.72 -28.67 -4.30
CA PHE A 299 3.06 -29.21 -4.03
C PHE A 299 3.03 -30.53 -3.23
N GLU A 300 1.87 -30.95 -2.71
CA GLU A 300 1.73 -32.24 -2.01
C GLU A 300 1.38 -33.36 -3.00
N CYS A 301 2.08 -34.49 -2.89
CA CYS A 301 1.78 -35.78 -3.53
C CYS A 301 1.29 -36.76 -2.47
#